data_AF-A0A8H7NJM5-F1
#
_entry.id   AF-A0A8H7NJM5-F1
#
_cell.length_a   1.000
_cell.length_b   1.000
_cell.length_c   1.000
_cell.angle_alpha   90.00
_cell.angle_beta   90.00
_cell.angle_gamma   90.00
#
_symmetry.space_group_name_H-M   'P 1'
#
loop_
_entity.id
_entity.type
_entity.pdbx_description
1 polymer ?
#
loop_
_entity_poly.entity_id
_entity_poly.type
_entity_poly.pdbx_seq_one_letter_code
_entity_poly.pdbx_strand_id
1 'polypeptide(L)'
;MGGPPPGFGAQTGYPPPGGPPGGGVAQQFQRGNPAAEVEGASKSKAQLIVGIDFGTTFSGVAFAFATNNEAKEDIITEWPGAGSYAKQKIPTVLYYDQYQKVVGWGPDIADALAPTGYPKPGVQKVEWFKLQLMLSGNTYIDPINLPPLPPGKSEIDVAADYLFKLRQAMRAALQKTLGEVFNREERNIRYYLTVPAIWNDAGKAATRAAAIQAGFLRDENDNRLTLISEPEAAAMFCSKTGLLNLKVHDAVLIVDCGGGTVDLII
;
A
#
# COMPACT_ATOMS: atom_id res chain seq x y z
N MET A 1 58.65 -65.02 -12.28
CA MET A 1 58.60 -64.32 -10.99
C MET A 1 57.15 -64.45 -10.48
N GLY A 2 56.73 -65.58 -9.93
CA GLY A 2 57.00 -66.09 -8.57
C GLY A 2 55.94 -65.50 -7.63
N GLY A 3 55.07 -66.21 -6.92
CA GLY A 3 54.84 -67.64 -6.63
C GLY A 3 53.42 -67.79 -5.99
N PRO A 4 53.03 -68.99 -5.55
CA PRO A 4 51.64 -69.52 -5.62
C PRO A 4 50.88 -69.60 -4.24
N PRO A 5 49.62 -70.14 -4.19
CA PRO A 5 48.67 -70.11 -3.06
C PRO A 5 48.73 -71.40 -2.20
N PRO A 6 47.87 -71.61 -1.18
CA PRO A 6 46.77 -72.60 -1.32
C PRO A 6 45.55 -72.34 -0.39
N GLY A 7 44.37 -72.96 -0.48
CA GLY A 7 43.86 -74.07 -1.29
C GLY A 7 42.59 -74.67 -0.63
N PHE A 8 41.90 -75.52 -1.41
CA PHE A 8 41.00 -76.66 -1.07
C PHE A 8 39.77 -76.42 -0.14
N GLY A 9 38.58 -76.97 -0.40
CA GLY A 9 38.09 -78.01 -1.33
C GLY A 9 36.58 -77.83 -1.62
N ALA A 10 36.05 -78.33 -2.74
CA ALA A 10 35.43 -79.67 -2.89
C ALA A 10 34.22 -79.87 -1.93
N GLN A 11 33.02 -80.33 -2.31
CA GLN A 11 32.57 -81.06 -3.49
C GLN A 11 31.02 -81.14 -3.47
N THR A 12 30.41 -80.97 -4.65
CA THR A 12 29.29 -81.74 -5.24
C THR A 12 28.07 -82.20 -4.41
N GLY A 13 26.88 -81.82 -4.90
CA GLY A 13 25.64 -82.59 -4.75
C GLY A 13 24.47 -82.04 -5.59
N TYR A 14 24.16 -82.69 -6.72
CA TYR A 14 22.93 -82.62 -7.54
C TYR A 14 22.59 -84.09 -7.91
N PRO A 15 21.39 -84.53 -8.38
CA PRO A 15 20.10 -83.85 -8.74
C PRO A 15 18.84 -84.71 -8.34
N PRO A 16 17.68 -84.80 -9.05
CA PRO A 16 16.64 -83.87 -9.62
C PRO A 16 15.19 -84.24 -9.12
N PRO A 17 14.07 -84.06 -9.89
CA PRO A 17 13.36 -82.85 -10.35
C PRO A 17 11.87 -82.78 -9.90
N GLY A 18 11.17 -81.65 -10.09
CA GLY A 18 9.69 -81.70 -10.16
C GLY A 18 8.92 -80.38 -10.12
N GLY A 19 8.50 -79.90 -11.31
CA GLY A 19 7.14 -79.38 -11.64
C GLY A 19 6.55 -78.11 -10.99
N PRO A 20 5.59 -77.42 -11.64
CA PRO A 20 5.44 -75.95 -11.58
C PRO A 20 4.09 -75.50 -10.92
N PRO A 21 3.58 -74.27 -11.13
CA PRO A 21 3.57 -73.19 -10.15
C PRO A 21 2.16 -72.81 -9.65
N GLY A 22 2.10 -71.95 -8.63
CA GLY A 22 0.97 -71.02 -8.47
C GLY A 22 0.37 -70.91 -7.08
N GLY A 23 0.06 -69.66 -6.72
CA GLY A 23 -1.06 -69.36 -5.82
C GLY A 23 -0.70 -68.96 -4.39
N GLY A 24 -0.59 -67.63 -4.19
CA GLY A 24 -1.12 -66.89 -3.04
C GLY A 24 -0.83 -67.39 -1.64
N VAL A 25 0.04 -66.67 -0.92
CA VAL A 25 0.08 -66.71 0.54
C VAL A 25 -0.06 -65.29 1.07
N ALA A 26 -1.13 -65.06 1.82
CA ALA A 26 -1.33 -63.88 2.62
C ALA A 26 -0.28 -63.81 3.73
N GLN A 27 0.41 -62.68 3.86
CA GLN A 27 1.14 -62.37 5.08
C GLN A 27 1.02 -60.88 5.42
N GLN A 28 0.54 -60.70 6.64
CA GLN A 28 0.15 -59.48 7.32
C GLN A 28 1.37 -58.56 7.48
N PHE A 29 1.35 -57.41 6.81
CA PHE A 29 2.25 -56.29 7.11
C PHE A 29 1.43 -55.08 7.54
N GLN A 30 1.80 -54.59 8.71
CA GLN A 30 1.27 -53.45 9.43
C GLN A 30 1.33 -52.19 8.55
N ARG A 31 0.20 -51.78 7.98
CA ARG A 31 0.07 -50.51 7.26
C ARG A 31 -0.04 -49.38 8.27
N GLY A 32 1.00 -48.56 8.36
CA GLY A 32 0.92 -47.22 8.94
C GLY A 32 -0.16 -46.43 8.21
N ASN A 33 -1.05 -45.83 8.99
CA ASN A 33 -2.09 -44.92 8.50
C ASN A 33 -1.49 -43.51 8.44
N PRO A 34 -1.34 -42.87 7.26
CA PRO A 34 -1.01 -41.46 7.18
C PRO A 34 -2.33 -40.69 7.11
N ALA A 35 -2.86 -40.33 8.26
CA ALA A 35 -3.96 -39.38 8.35
C ALA A 35 -3.62 -38.37 9.43
N ALA A 36 -2.63 -37.51 9.12
CA ALA A 36 -2.61 -36.20 9.73
C ALA A 36 -3.81 -35.45 9.15
N GLU A 37 -4.88 -35.35 9.94
CA GLU A 37 -5.96 -34.41 9.68
C GLU A 37 -5.34 -33.02 9.58
N VAL A 38 -5.17 -32.55 8.36
CA VAL A 38 -4.98 -31.14 8.06
C VAL A 38 -6.33 -30.45 8.17
N GLU A 39 -6.79 -30.22 9.40
CA GLU A 39 -7.74 -29.12 9.67
C GLU A 39 -6.98 -27.79 9.67
N GLY A 40 -6.42 -27.47 8.51
CA GLY A 40 -6.06 -26.12 8.14
C GLY A 40 -7.24 -25.54 7.38
N ALA A 41 -8.27 -25.06 8.08
CA ALA A 41 -9.24 -24.17 7.48
C ALA A 41 -8.46 -23.04 6.79
N SER A 42 -8.38 -23.05 5.46
CA SER A 42 -7.74 -21.97 4.73
C SER A 42 -8.58 -20.73 5.00
N LYS A 43 -8.18 -19.92 5.98
CA LYS A 43 -8.80 -18.61 6.20
C LYS A 43 -8.80 -17.92 4.85
N SER A 44 -9.97 -17.58 4.34
CA SER A 44 -10.06 -16.69 3.19
C SER A 44 -9.26 -15.44 3.54
N LYS A 45 -8.20 -15.16 2.77
CA LYS A 45 -7.37 -13.97 3.00
C LYS A 45 -8.11 -12.80 2.37
N ALA A 46 -9.18 -12.37 3.04
CA ALA A 46 -9.77 -11.08 2.77
C ALA A 46 -8.75 -10.00 3.16
N GLN A 47 -8.53 -9.05 2.27
CA GLN A 47 -7.56 -7.99 2.48
C GLN A 47 -8.12 -6.66 1.98
N LEU A 48 -8.16 -5.67 2.87
CA LEU A 48 -8.49 -4.30 2.51
C LEU A 48 -7.19 -3.56 2.18
N ILE A 49 -7.10 -3.05 0.95
CA ILE A 49 -5.98 -2.26 0.44
C ILE A 49 -6.50 -0.86 0.16
N VAL A 50 -5.72 0.16 0.52
CA VAL A 50 -6.06 1.56 0.30
C VAL A 50 -4.91 2.23 -0.45
N GLY A 51 -5.21 2.81 -1.60
CA GLY A 51 -4.32 3.69 -2.35
C GLY A 51 -4.62 5.15 -2.03
N ILE A 52 -3.60 5.92 -1.67
CA ILE A 52 -3.69 7.34 -1.32
C ILE A 52 -2.82 8.11 -2.29
N ASP A 53 -3.47 8.94 -3.09
CA ASP A 53 -2.81 10.00 -3.83
C ASP A 53 -2.80 11.26 -2.96
N PHE A 54 -1.71 11.48 -2.23
CA PHE A 54 -1.53 12.70 -1.44
C PHE A 54 -0.85 13.75 -2.32
N GLY A 55 -1.56 14.41 -3.24
CA GLY A 55 -0.96 15.34 -4.20
C GLY A 55 -0.76 16.75 -3.66
N THR A 56 0.07 17.56 -4.35
CA THR A 56 0.37 18.95 -3.96
C THR A 56 -0.86 19.86 -3.96
N THR A 57 -1.73 19.71 -4.96
CA THR A 57 -2.92 20.56 -5.15
C THR A 57 -4.20 19.83 -4.80
N PHE A 58 -4.29 18.54 -5.15
CA PHE A 58 -5.44 17.70 -4.92
C PHE A 58 -5.00 16.34 -4.42
N SER A 59 -5.79 15.74 -3.54
CA SER A 59 -5.61 14.38 -3.05
C SER A 59 -6.82 13.51 -3.37
N GLY A 60 -6.61 12.20 -3.49
CA GLY A 60 -7.65 11.21 -3.74
C GLY A 60 -7.37 9.92 -2.99
N VAL A 61 -8.42 9.13 -2.75
CA VAL A 61 -8.29 7.82 -2.09
C VAL A 61 -9.10 6.79 -2.85
N ALA A 62 -8.44 5.68 -3.19
CA ALA A 62 -9.05 4.49 -3.75
C ALA A 62 -8.87 3.31 -2.78
N PHE A 63 -9.74 2.31 -2.86
CA PHE A 63 -9.61 1.11 -2.06
C PHE A 63 -9.96 -0.13 -2.88
N ALA A 64 -9.39 -1.26 -2.46
CA ALA A 64 -9.67 -2.56 -3.00
C ALA A 64 -9.98 -3.52 -1.86
N PHE A 65 -11.08 -4.25 -1.96
CA PHE A 65 -11.34 -5.41 -1.11
C PHE A 65 -11.03 -6.67 -1.92
N ALA A 66 -9.88 -7.28 -1.60
CA ALA A 66 -9.39 -8.48 -2.26
C ALA A 66 -9.76 -9.71 -1.44
N THR A 67 -10.28 -10.73 -2.13
CA THR A 67 -10.51 -12.08 -1.63
C THR A 67 -9.72 -13.07 -2.49
N ASN A 68 -9.76 -14.36 -2.16
CA ASN A 68 -9.02 -15.38 -2.90
C ASN A 68 -9.35 -15.43 -4.41
N ASN A 69 -10.54 -14.99 -4.81
CA ASN A 69 -11.05 -15.19 -6.17
C ASN A 69 -11.38 -13.87 -6.90
N GLU A 70 -11.45 -12.75 -6.19
CA GLU A 70 -11.91 -11.47 -6.73
C GLU A 70 -11.31 -10.30 -5.96
N ALA A 71 -11.00 -9.21 -6.66
CA ALA A 71 -10.69 -7.92 -6.07
C ALA A 71 -11.68 -6.88 -6.57
N LYS A 72 -12.48 -6.31 -5.66
CA LYS A 72 -13.37 -5.21 -5.98
C LYS A 72 -12.70 -3.90 -5.64
N GLU A 73 -12.54 -3.04 -6.64
CA GLU A 73 -11.91 -1.73 -6.52
C GLU A 73 -12.95 -0.62 -6.63
N ASP A 74 -12.75 0.45 -5.87
CA ASP A 74 -13.58 1.64 -5.92
C ASP A 74 -12.81 2.88 -5.47
N ILE A 75 -13.34 4.07 -5.80
CA ILE A 75 -12.76 5.37 -5.45
C ILE A 75 -13.70 6.07 -4.48
N ILE A 76 -13.13 6.66 -3.42
CA ILE A 76 -13.91 7.50 -2.51
C ILE A 76 -14.25 8.79 -3.24
N THR A 77 -15.54 9.03 -3.44
CA THR A 77 -16.06 10.22 -4.13
C THR A 77 -16.92 11.11 -3.24
N GLU A 78 -17.38 10.61 -2.10
CA GLU A 78 -18.14 11.38 -1.12
C GLU A 78 -17.22 11.87 -0.01
N TRP A 79 -17.19 13.20 0.19
CA TRP A 79 -16.30 13.84 1.16
C TRP A 79 -17.08 14.77 2.09
N PRO A 80 -16.69 14.88 3.37
CA PRO A 80 -17.25 15.86 4.29
C PRO A 80 -17.16 17.28 3.69
N GLY A 81 -18.23 18.07 3.80
CA GLY A 81 -18.26 19.44 3.27
C GLY A 81 -18.39 19.58 1.75
N ALA A 82 -18.29 18.50 0.96
CA ALA A 82 -18.45 18.56 -0.49
C ALA A 82 -19.92 18.69 -0.96
N GLY A 83 -20.89 18.64 -0.04
CA GLY A 83 -22.31 18.67 -0.35
C GLY A 83 -22.74 17.44 -1.16
N SER A 84 -23.63 17.63 -2.12
CA SER A 84 -24.13 16.54 -2.99
C SER A 84 -23.20 16.19 -4.15
N TYR A 85 -22.01 16.78 -4.23
CA TYR A 85 -21.10 16.60 -5.36
C TYR A 85 -20.11 15.47 -5.10
N ALA A 86 -20.21 14.40 -5.89
CA ALA A 86 -19.22 13.33 -5.94
C ALA A 86 -17.93 13.85 -6.61
N LYS A 87 -16.79 13.76 -5.93
CA LYS A 87 -15.47 14.18 -6.45
C LYS A 87 -14.41 13.12 -6.18
N GLN A 88 -13.74 12.64 -7.22
CA GLN A 88 -12.65 11.66 -7.08
C GLN A 88 -11.41 12.23 -6.38
N LYS A 89 -11.19 13.55 -6.51
CA LYS A 89 -10.12 14.26 -5.82
C LYS A 89 -10.66 15.50 -5.09
N ILE A 90 -10.02 15.84 -3.99
CA ILE A 90 -10.33 16.99 -3.14
C ILE A 90 -9.10 17.89 -2.96
N PRO A 91 -9.28 19.21 -2.74
CA PRO A 91 -8.14 20.10 -2.54
C PRO A 91 -7.22 19.66 -1.40
N THR A 92 -5.91 19.79 -1.60
CA THR A 92 -4.88 19.59 -0.57
C THR A 92 -4.62 20.90 0.16
N VAL A 93 -5.58 21.31 0.98
CA VAL A 93 -5.54 22.59 1.70
C VAL A 93 -5.97 22.41 3.15
N LEU A 94 -5.41 23.23 4.03
CA LEU A 94 -5.79 23.36 5.43
C LEU A 94 -6.07 24.82 5.77
N TYR A 95 -6.89 25.03 6.79
CA TYR A 95 -7.18 26.33 7.36
C TYR A 95 -6.92 26.27 8.86
N TYR A 96 -6.02 27.12 9.34
CA TYR A 96 -5.66 27.21 10.74
C TYR A 96 -6.17 28.50 11.36
N ASP A 97 -6.70 28.44 12.57
CA ASP A 97 -6.98 29.64 13.36
C ASP A 97 -5.70 30.21 14.01
N GLN A 98 -5.84 31.33 14.71
CA GLN A 98 -4.76 31.99 15.46
C GLN A 98 -4.12 31.11 16.55
N TYR A 99 -4.78 30.02 16.95
CA TYR A 99 -4.29 29.05 17.93
C TYR A 99 -3.68 27.81 17.27
N GLN A 100 -3.42 27.86 15.96
CA GLN A 100 -2.85 26.77 15.17
C GLN A 100 -3.73 25.50 15.17
N LYS A 101 -5.05 25.66 15.34
CA LYS A 101 -6.02 24.57 15.22
C LYS A 101 -6.62 24.53 13.82
N VAL A 102 -6.77 23.33 13.29
CA VAL A 102 -7.42 23.10 12.00
C VAL A 102 -8.93 23.39 12.11
N VAL A 103 -9.38 24.46 11.46
CA VAL A 103 -10.78 24.90 11.37
C VAL A 103 -11.41 24.64 9.99
N GLY A 104 -10.63 24.14 9.04
CA GLY A 104 -11.13 23.71 7.74
C GLY A 104 -10.06 22.92 6.99
N TRP A 105 -10.49 22.08 6.06
CA TRP A 105 -9.61 21.26 5.24
C TRP A 105 -10.32 20.86 3.95
N GLY A 106 -9.57 20.70 2.85
CA GLY A 106 -10.12 20.22 1.59
C GLY A 106 -11.45 20.89 1.21
N PRO A 107 -12.57 20.14 1.06
CA PRO A 107 -13.88 20.72 0.78
C PRO A 107 -14.66 21.19 2.03
N ASP A 108 -14.25 20.80 3.23
CA ASP A 108 -14.93 21.15 4.49
C ASP A 108 -14.35 22.45 5.09
N ILE A 109 -14.99 23.57 4.73
CA ILE A 109 -14.47 24.93 4.97
C ILE A 109 -15.49 25.86 5.63
N ALA A 110 -16.63 25.34 6.10
CA ALA A 110 -17.72 26.13 6.65
C ALA A 110 -17.28 26.97 7.87
N ASP A 111 -16.42 26.41 8.71
CA ASP A 111 -15.89 27.10 9.89
C ASP A 111 -14.69 28.01 9.57
N ALA A 112 -14.06 27.82 8.40
CA ALA A 112 -12.87 28.57 7.98
C ALA A 112 -13.19 29.85 7.20
N LEU A 113 -14.24 29.86 6.38
CA LEU A 113 -14.55 30.96 5.46
C LEU A 113 -15.70 31.85 5.94
N ALA A 114 -15.59 33.14 5.68
CA ALA A 114 -16.69 34.09 5.80
C ALA A 114 -17.66 33.93 4.61
N PRO A 115 -18.89 34.49 4.68
CA PRO A 115 -19.83 34.46 3.56
C PRO A 115 -19.29 35.07 2.25
N THR A 116 -18.22 35.87 2.34
CA THR A 116 -17.52 36.45 1.18
C THR A 116 -16.65 35.43 0.42
N GLY A 117 -16.45 34.23 0.97
CA GLY A 117 -15.56 33.21 0.41
C GLY A 117 -14.09 33.35 0.80
N TYR A 118 -13.74 34.38 1.58
CA TYR A 118 -12.39 34.58 2.12
C TYR A 118 -12.24 33.99 3.53
N PRO A 119 -11.03 33.60 3.95
CA PRO A 119 -10.78 33.17 5.32
C PRO A 119 -11.28 34.19 6.34
N LYS A 120 -11.89 33.71 7.44
CA LYS A 120 -12.30 34.56 8.56
C LYS A 120 -11.07 35.27 9.16
N PRO A 121 -11.24 36.42 9.85
CA PRO A 121 -10.13 37.08 10.53
C PRO A 121 -9.36 36.14 11.45
N GLY A 122 -8.03 36.12 11.32
CA GLY A 122 -7.16 35.21 12.07
C GLY A 122 -7.08 33.78 11.53
N VAL A 123 -7.79 33.46 10.43
CA VAL A 123 -7.68 32.16 9.75
C VAL A 123 -6.65 32.24 8.61
N GLN A 124 -5.63 31.40 8.68
CA GLN A 124 -4.62 31.24 7.63
C GLN A 124 -4.96 30.03 6.75
N LYS A 125 -5.04 30.23 5.44
CA LYS A 125 -5.06 29.14 4.45
C LYS A 125 -3.63 28.66 4.22
N VAL A 126 -3.44 27.34 4.18
CA VAL A 126 -2.17 26.69 3.91
C VAL A 126 -2.35 25.71 2.76
N GLU A 127 -1.50 25.84 1.75
CA GLU A 127 -1.50 25.01 0.54
C GLU A 127 -0.07 24.73 0.09
N TRP A 128 0.10 23.74 -0.80
CA TRP A 128 1.40 23.31 -1.35
C TRP A 128 2.43 22.84 -0.30
N PHE A 129 2.00 22.58 0.94
CA PHE A 129 2.85 22.11 2.03
C PHE A 129 3.49 20.74 1.76
N LYS A 130 2.93 19.92 0.85
CA LYS A 130 3.59 18.67 0.40
C LYS A 130 4.99 18.93 -0.16
N LEU A 131 5.19 20.04 -0.86
CA LEU A 131 6.49 20.38 -1.44
C LEU A 131 7.55 20.67 -0.37
N GLN A 132 7.13 21.08 0.83
CA GLN A 132 8.06 21.31 1.94
C GLN A 132 8.65 20.01 2.49
N LEU A 133 7.93 18.88 2.39
CA LEU A 133 8.48 17.56 2.73
C LEU A 133 9.68 17.16 1.86
N MET A 134 9.77 17.71 0.64
CA MET A 134 10.91 17.49 -0.26
C MET A 134 12.17 18.24 0.20
N LEU A 135 11.99 19.36 0.89
CA LEU A 135 13.08 20.20 1.37
C LEU A 135 13.71 19.63 2.65
N SER A 136 13.00 18.75 3.37
CA SER A 136 13.53 18.06 4.54
C SER A 136 14.84 17.33 4.19
N GLY A 137 15.95 17.81 4.75
CA GLY A 137 17.28 17.22 4.53
C GLY A 137 17.90 17.46 3.14
N ASN A 138 17.29 18.28 2.28
CA ASN A 138 17.76 18.53 0.91
C ASN A 138 18.29 19.97 0.75
N THR A 139 19.60 20.13 0.54
CA THR A 139 20.27 21.44 0.37
C THR A 139 20.43 21.87 -1.09
N TYR A 140 20.03 21.03 -2.05
CA TYR A 140 20.30 21.20 -3.49
C TYR A 140 19.11 21.69 -4.31
N ILE A 141 17.97 21.95 -3.67
CA ILE A 141 16.78 22.47 -4.35
C ILE A 141 16.84 23.99 -4.23
N ASP A 142 16.79 24.68 -5.37
CA ASP A 142 16.67 26.14 -5.41
C ASP A 142 15.51 26.57 -4.50
N PRO A 143 15.62 27.69 -3.77
CA PRO A 143 14.57 28.14 -2.86
C PRO A 143 13.27 28.39 -3.64
N ILE A 144 12.41 27.38 -3.66
CA ILE A 144 11.04 27.49 -4.16
C ILE A 144 10.35 28.46 -3.21
N ASN A 145 9.77 29.53 -3.75
CA ASN A 145 9.01 30.50 -2.96
C ASN A 145 7.65 29.87 -2.58
N LEU A 146 7.69 28.96 -1.60
CA LEU A 146 6.53 28.27 -1.07
C LEU A 146 5.80 29.15 -0.06
N PRO A 147 4.47 29.02 0.05
CA PRO A 147 3.72 29.66 1.12
C PRO A 147 4.32 29.27 2.50
N PRO A 148 4.44 30.23 3.43
CA PRO A 148 5.01 29.94 4.74
C PRO A 148 4.13 28.95 5.51
N LEU A 149 4.78 28.10 6.31
CA LEU A 149 4.08 27.25 7.27
C LEU A 149 3.44 28.08 8.39
N PRO A 150 2.40 27.56 9.04
CA PRO A 150 1.85 28.20 10.22
C PRO A 150 2.90 28.30 11.35
N PRO A 151 2.85 29.36 12.19
CA PRO A 151 3.79 29.55 13.29
C PRO A 151 3.91 28.33 14.19
N GLY A 152 5.13 27.84 14.38
CA GLY A 152 5.43 26.72 15.29
C GLY A 152 5.05 25.33 14.76
N LYS A 153 4.65 25.21 13.49
CA LYS A 153 4.42 23.91 12.82
C LYS A 153 5.53 23.60 11.83
N SER A 154 6.00 22.36 11.84
CA SER A 154 6.87 21.80 10.80
C SER A 154 6.07 21.35 9.58
N GLU A 155 6.77 21.06 8.48
CA GLU A 155 6.22 20.45 7.28
C GLU A 155 5.56 19.09 7.57
N ILE A 156 6.13 18.33 8.50
CA ILE A 156 5.60 17.04 8.96
C ILE A 156 4.29 17.26 9.72
N ASP A 157 4.22 18.27 10.60
CA ASP A 157 3.00 18.58 11.36
C ASP A 157 1.83 18.95 10.45
N VAL A 158 2.07 19.81 9.45
CA VAL A 158 1.03 20.24 8.52
C VAL A 158 0.58 19.08 7.61
N ALA A 159 1.53 18.26 7.13
CA ALA A 159 1.19 17.06 6.37
C ALA A 159 0.40 16.05 7.23
N ALA A 160 0.79 15.86 8.49
CA ALA A 160 0.11 14.97 9.43
C ALA A 160 -1.32 15.45 9.73
N ASP A 161 -1.52 16.75 9.95
CA ASP A 161 -2.86 17.32 10.16
C ASP A 161 -3.79 17.06 8.96
N TYR A 162 -3.28 17.22 7.73
CA TYR A 162 -4.06 16.95 6.51
C TYR A 162 -4.37 15.46 6.38
N LEU A 163 -3.34 14.61 6.51
CA LEU A 163 -3.48 13.16 6.45
C LEU A 163 -4.42 12.64 7.54
N PHE A 164 -4.43 13.24 8.73
CA PHE A 164 -5.34 12.90 9.80
C PHE A 164 -6.80 13.16 9.40
N LYS A 165 -7.10 14.34 8.83
CA LYS A 165 -8.44 14.65 8.32
C LYS A 165 -8.84 13.73 7.17
N LEU A 166 -7.92 13.48 6.23
CA LEU A 166 -8.13 12.55 5.12
C LEU A 166 -8.46 11.14 5.63
N ARG A 167 -7.72 10.67 6.64
CA ARG A 167 -7.96 9.38 7.29
C ARG A 167 -9.32 9.32 7.95
N GLN A 168 -9.74 10.37 8.66
CA GLN A 168 -11.07 10.41 9.28
C GLN A 168 -12.18 10.29 8.22
N ALA A 169 -12.09 11.05 7.14
CA ALA A 169 -13.05 10.99 6.03
C ALA A 169 -13.05 9.61 5.35
N MET A 170 -11.86 9.06 5.07
CA MET A 170 -11.69 7.73 4.49
C MET A 170 -12.33 6.65 5.38
N ARG A 171 -12.06 6.67 6.69
CA ARG A 171 -12.66 5.72 7.63
C ARG A 171 -14.18 5.79 7.61
N ALA A 172 -14.74 7.01 7.61
CA ALA A 172 -16.19 7.20 7.54
C ALA A 172 -16.79 6.65 6.22
N ALA A 173 -16.14 6.91 5.09
CA ALA A 173 -16.56 6.41 3.79
C ALA A 173 -16.48 4.87 3.72
N LEU A 174 -15.36 4.28 4.16
CA LEU A 174 -15.19 2.83 4.18
C LEU A 174 -16.16 2.15 5.15
N GLN A 175 -16.44 2.76 6.31
CA GLN A 175 -17.46 2.27 7.24
C GLN A 175 -18.85 2.25 6.60
N LYS A 176 -19.21 3.30 5.87
CA LYS A 176 -20.48 3.40 5.14
C LYS A 176 -20.59 2.34 4.05
N THR A 177 -19.51 2.11 3.30
CA THR A 177 -19.52 1.21 2.13
C THR A 177 -19.37 -0.26 2.50
N LEU A 178 -18.51 -0.58 3.48
CA LEU A 178 -18.13 -1.96 3.83
C LEU A 178 -18.74 -2.45 5.14
N GLY A 179 -19.31 -1.57 5.97
CA GLY A 179 -19.98 -1.93 7.22
C GLY A 179 -19.04 -2.69 8.18
N GLU A 180 -19.51 -3.82 8.70
CA GLU A 180 -18.74 -4.64 9.64
C GLU A 180 -17.43 -5.22 9.06
N VAL A 181 -17.33 -5.33 7.73
CA VAL A 181 -16.09 -5.78 7.09
C VAL A 181 -14.98 -4.77 7.37
N PHE A 182 -15.28 -3.47 7.33
CA PHE A 182 -14.29 -2.45 7.65
C PHE A 182 -13.85 -2.53 9.12
N ASN A 183 -14.77 -2.71 10.07
CA ASN A 183 -14.43 -2.85 11.49
C ASN A 183 -13.44 -3.99 11.75
N ARG A 184 -13.63 -5.11 11.04
CA ARG A 184 -12.81 -6.31 11.19
C ARG A 184 -11.43 -6.16 10.54
N GLU A 185 -11.36 -5.50 9.39
CA GLU A 185 -10.14 -5.39 8.60
C GLU A 185 -9.36 -4.09 8.83
N GLU A 186 -9.92 -3.10 9.55
CA GLU A 186 -9.31 -1.79 9.76
C GLU A 186 -7.86 -1.87 10.27
N ARG A 187 -7.59 -2.75 11.22
CA ARG A 187 -6.25 -2.92 11.81
C ARG A 187 -5.26 -3.59 10.85
N ASN A 188 -5.74 -4.20 9.78
CA ASN A 188 -4.98 -4.96 8.79
C ASN A 188 -4.91 -4.27 7.42
N ILE A 189 -5.45 -3.05 7.29
CA ILE A 189 -5.39 -2.30 6.04
C ILE A 189 -3.95 -2.15 5.58
N ARG A 190 -3.67 -2.48 4.31
CA ARG A 190 -2.42 -2.09 3.66
C ARG A 190 -2.61 -0.78 2.91
N TYR A 191 -1.76 0.17 3.21
CA TYR A 191 -1.74 1.49 2.60
C TYR A 191 -0.64 1.56 1.54
N TYR A 192 -0.99 2.10 0.39
CA TYR A 192 -0.06 2.53 -0.65
C TYR A 192 -0.21 4.04 -0.79
N LEU A 193 0.83 4.79 -0.46
CA LEU A 193 0.81 6.25 -0.56
C LEU A 193 1.78 6.68 -1.66
N THR A 194 1.28 7.47 -2.61
CA THR A 194 2.09 7.93 -3.74
C THR A 194 2.99 9.09 -3.36
N VAL A 195 4.21 9.08 -3.90
CA VAL A 195 5.23 10.08 -3.65
C VAL A 195 5.85 10.55 -4.96
N PRO A 196 6.31 11.81 -5.09
CA PRO A 196 7.04 12.24 -6.26
C PRO A 196 8.30 11.38 -6.46
N ALA A 197 8.64 11.05 -7.69
CA ALA A 197 9.81 10.21 -7.98
C ALA A 197 11.14 10.86 -7.53
N ILE A 198 11.19 12.19 -7.49
CA ILE A 198 12.36 12.95 -7.04
C ILE A 198 12.58 12.94 -5.52
N TRP A 199 11.64 12.41 -4.73
CA TRP A 199 11.83 12.35 -3.28
C TRP A 199 13.04 11.48 -2.90
N ASN A 200 13.98 12.11 -2.22
CA ASN A 200 15.08 11.43 -1.55
C ASN A 200 14.58 10.66 -0.32
N ASP A 201 15.49 9.95 0.35
CA ASP A 201 15.15 9.16 1.53
C ASP A 201 14.62 10.01 2.68
N ALA A 202 15.09 11.26 2.82
CA ALA A 202 14.62 12.18 3.85
C ALA A 202 13.15 12.60 3.63
N GLY A 203 12.75 12.93 2.40
CA GLY A 203 11.36 13.28 2.08
C GLY A 203 10.40 12.08 2.19
N LYS A 204 10.88 10.88 1.81
CA LYS A 204 10.15 9.62 2.07
C LYS A 204 9.97 9.38 3.57
N ALA A 205 11.02 9.56 4.37
CA ALA A 205 10.97 9.42 5.81
C ALA A 205 10.04 10.46 6.46
N ALA A 206 10.11 11.73 6.07
CA ALA A 206 9.23 12.80 6.55
C ALA A 206 7.75 12.48 6.25
N THR A 207 7.46 11.93 5.08
CA THR A 207 6.09 11.53 4.71
C THR A 207 5.60 10.35 5.52
N ARG A 208 6.47 9.38 5.79
CA ARG A 208 6.16 8.27 6.68
C ARG A 208 5.89 8.74 8.10
N ALA A 209 6.71 9.66 8.62
CA ALA A 209 6.51 10.28 9.93
C ALA A 209 5.15 10.99 10.01
N ALA A 210 4.79 11.75 8.97
CA ALA A 210 3.47 12.40 8.88
C ALA A 210 2.32 11.37 8.89
N ALA A 211 2.46 10.26 8.17
CA ALA A 211 1.47 9.18 8.15
C ALA A 211 1.33 8.47 9.51
N ILE A 212 2.43 8.29 10.24
CA ILE A 212 2.43 7.76 11.62
C ILE A 212 1.69 8.74 12.54
N GLN A 213 2.05 10.02 12.52
CA GLN A 213 1.41 11.06 13.34
C GLN A 213 -0.08 11.22 13.02
N ALA A 214 -0.49 11.01 11.76
CA ALA A 214 -1.88 10.98 11.34
C ALA A 214 -2.64 9.70 11.76
N GLY A 215 -1.96 8.70 12.33
CA GLY A 215 -2.55 7.47 12.83
C GLY A 215 -2.84 6.40 11.77
N PHE A 216 -2.26 6.51 10.57
CA PHE A 216 -2.30 5.40 9.59
C PHE A 216 -1.52 4.19 10.11
N LEU A 217 -0.40 4.45 10.76
CA LEU A 217 0.54 3.48 11.31
C LEU A 217 0.64 3.61 12.83
N ARG A 218 1.04 2.54 13.50
CA ARG A 218 1.27 2.54 14.96
C ARG A 218 2.58 3.22 15.34
N ASP A 219 3.63 2.88 14.61
CA ASP A 219 5.00 3.31 14.86
C ASP A 219 5.87 3.00 13.62
N GLU A 220 7.17 3.25 13.76
CA GLU A 220 8.15 3.06 12.69
C GLU A 220 8.29 1.59 12.23
N ASN A 221 7.89 0.60 13.02
CA ASN A 221 7.98 -0.82 12.64
C ASN A 221 6.71 -1.34 11.95
N ASP A 222 5.67 -0.51 11.84
CA ASP A 222 4.43 -0.89 11.17
C ASP A 222 4.62 -0.94 9.64
N ASN A 223 4.63 -2.16 9.11
CA ASN A 223 4.88 -2.46 7.69
C ASN A 223 3.63 -2.37 6.80
N ARG A 224 2.53 -1.80 7.30
CA ARG A 224 1.29 -1.66 6.53
C ARG A 224 1.36 -0.57 5.47
N LEU A 225 2.31 0.37 5.53
CA LEU A 225 2.49 1.42 4.52
C LEU A 225 3.60 1.06 3.55
N THR A 226 3.29 1.12 2.26
CA THR A 226 4.26 1.14 1.17
C THR A 226 4.21 2.50 0.49
N LEU A 227 5.37 3.16 0.39
CA LEU A 227 5.49 4.34 -0.46
C LEU A 227 5.79 3.86 -1.89
N ILE A 228 5.06 4.37 -2.87
CA ILE A 228 5.24 4.07 -4.29
C ILE A 228 5.40 5.38 -5.04
N SER A 229 6.21 5.44 -6.09
CA SER A 229 6.26 6.69 -6.85
C SER A 229 4.94 6.92 -7.62
N GLU A 230 4.53 8.17 -7.74
CA GLU A 230 3.40 8.60 -8.58
C GLU A 230 3.48 8.04 -10.02
N PRO A 231 4.62 8.13 -10.73
CA PRO A 231 4.74 7.56 -12.06
C PRO A 231 4.66 6.03 -12.09
N GLU A 232 5.24 5.30 -11.13
CA GLU A 232 5.07 3.84 -11.06
C GLU A 232 3.60 3.46 -10.89
N ALA A 233 2.87 4.16 -10.02
CA ALA A 233 1.44 3.95 -9.82
C ALA A 233 0.64 4.21 -11.12
N ALA A 234 0.98 5.28 -11.85
CA ALA A 234 0.36 5.60 -13.14
C ALA A 234 0.65 4.53 -14.20
N ALA A 235 1.92 4.09 -14.34
CA ALA A 235 2.30 3.02 -15.26
C ALA A 235 1.54 1.71 -14.96
N MET A 236 1.46 1.31 -13.69
CA MET A 236 0.72 0.10 -13.30
C MET A 236 -0.76 0.20 -13.65
N PHE A 237 -1.39 1.36 -13.39
CA PHE A 237 -2.79 1.58 -13.75
C PHE A 237 -3.02 1.47 -15.26
N CYS A 238 -2.17 2.13 -16.06
CA CYS A 238 -2.29 2.13 -17.51
C CYS A 238 -2.00 0.74 -18.12
N SER A 239 -1.05 -0.02 -17.55
CA SER A 239 -0.81 -1.40 -17.94
C SER A 239 -2.00 -2.30 -17.62
N LYS A 240 -2.54 -2.21 -16.40
CA LYS A 240 -3.69 -3.01 -15.96
C LYS A 240 -4.95 -2.74 -16.78
N THR A 241 -5.20 -1.48 -17.12
CA THR A 241 -6.38 -1.06 -17.89
C THR A 241 -6.23 -1.29 -19.40
N GLY A 242 -5.09 -1.81 -19.85
CA GLY A 242 -4.82 -2.05 -21.27
C GLY A 242 -4.59 -0.78 -22.08
N LEU A 243 -4.37 0.36 -21.42
CA LEU A 243 -4.00 1.62 -22.07
C LEU A 243 -2.56 1.59 -22.61
N LEU A 244 -1.72 0.71 -22.05
CA LEU A 244 -0.37 0.45 -22.52
C LEU A 244 -0.25 -1.00 -22.97
N ASN A 245 0.26 -1.20 -24.18
CA ASN A 245 0.64 -2.52 -24.71
C ASN A 245 2.17 -2.60 -24.82
N LEU A 246 2.83 -2.68 -23.66
CA LEU A 246 4.29 -2.65 -23.55
C LEU A 246 4.90 -4.00 -23.85
N LYS A 247 6.00 -4.00 -24.60
CA LYS A 247 6.88 -5.14 -24.81
C LYS A 247 8.17 -4.96 -24.02
N VAL A 248 8.87 -6.06 -23.79
CA VAL A 248 10.24 -6.01 -23.26
C VAL A 248 11.08 -5.14 -24.21
N HIS A 249 11.83 -4.19 -23.63
CA HIS A 249 12.61 -3.15 -24.31
C HIS A 249 11.86 -1.91 -24.81
N ASP A 250 10.55 -1.79 -24.57
CA ASP A 250 9.86 -0.52 -24.76
C ASP A 250 10.22 0.48 -23.64
N ALA A 251 10.26 1.77 -23.98
CA ALA A 251 10.43 2.87 -23.04
C ALA A 251 9.10 3.62 -22.87
N VAL A 252 8.80 4.06 -21.64
CA VAL A 252 7.56 4.79 -21.32
C VAL A 252 7.93 6.11 -20.67
N LEU A 253 7.68 7.22 -21.37
CA LEU A 253 7.72 8.54 -20.75
C LEU A 253 6.39 8.82 -20.06
N ILE A 254 6.43 9.02 -18.75
CA ILE A 254 5.30 9.52 -17.97
C ILE A 254 5.48 11.01 -17.78
N VAL A 255 4.44 11.76 -18.15
CA VAL A 255 4.37 13.21 -18.00
C VAL A 255 3.21 13.52 -17.07
N ASP A 256 3.52 13.86 -15.82
CA ASP A 256 2.53 14.29 -14.82
C ASP A 256 2.47 15.82 -14.81
N CYS A 257 1.36 16.37 -15.31
CA CYS A 257 1.08 17.80 -15.31
C CYS A 257 0.10 18.14 -14.19
N GLY A 258 0.60 18.17 -12.95
CA GLY A 258 -0.19 18.49 -11.76
C GLY A 258 -0.53 19.98 -11.64
N GLY A 259 -1.30 20.32 -10.60
CA GLY A 259 -1.70 21.71 -10.34
C GLY A 259 -0.60 22.60 -9.75
N GLY A 260 0.51 22.01 -9.30
CA GLY A 260 1.65 22.73 -8.70
C GLY A 260 3.02 22.20 -9.08
N THR A 261 3.11 21.09 -9.82
CA THR A 261 4.36 20.49 -10.33
C THR A 261 4.14 19.94 -11.73
N VAL A 262 5.22 19.84 -12.49
CA VAL A 262 5.26 19.09 -13.74
C VAL A 262 6.46 18.15 -13.66
N ASP A 263 6.21 16.85 -13.70
CA ASP A 263 7.21 15.80 -13.50
C ASP A 263 7.29 14.92 -14.75
N LEU A 264 8.52 14.67 -15.22
CA LEU A 264 8.78 13.83 -16.38
C LEU A 264 9.75 12.72 -15.98
N ILE A 265 9.36 11.46 -16.21
CA ILE A 265 10.21 10.30 -15.95
C ILE A 265 10.10 9.28 -17.09
N ILE A 266 11.22 8.66 -17.44
CA ILE A 266 11.34 7.61 -18.47
C ILE A 266 11.63 6.28 -17.80
#